data_AF-A0A257A2A2-F1
#
_entry.id   AF-A0A257A2A2-F1
#
_cell.length_a   1.000
_cell.length_b   1.000
_cell.length_c   1.000
_cell.angle_alpha   90.00
_cell.angle_beta   90.00
_cell.angle_gamma   90.00
#
_symmetry.space_group_name_H-M   'P 1'
#
loop_
_entity.id
_entity.type
_entity.pdbx_description
1 polymer ?
#
loop_
_entity_poly.entity_id
_entity_poly.type
_entity_poly.pdbx_seq_one_letter_code
_entity_poly.pdbx_strand_id
1 'polypeptide(L)' 'MRKEIIIVGKGGQGILLAGHLISDAVAKNTNYHVVNMVFYGAETRGTESRTEVVIADNAE' A
#
# COMPACT_ATOMS: atom_id res chain seq x y z
N MET A 1 15.48 9.57 3.55
CA MET A 1 14.45 9.02 4.45
C MET A 1 13.66 7.97 3.68
N ARG A 2 13.61 6.73 4.17
CA ARG A 2 12.76 5.67 3.60
C ARG A 2 11.82 5.14 4.69
N LYS A 3 10.53 5.05 4.40
CA LYS A 3 9.50 4.48 5.27
C LYS A 3 8.79 3.36 4.53
N GLU A 4 8.58 2.25 5.22
CA GLU A 4 7.88 1.09 4.69
C GLU A 4 6.69 0.78 5.59
N ILE A 5 5.52 0.64 4.98
CA ILE A 5 4.26 0.38 5.67
C ILE A 5 3.67 -0.88 5.06
N ILE A 6 3.48 -1.91 5.90
CA ILE A 6 2.84 -3.16 5.49
C ILE A 6 1.49 -3.23 6.18
N ILE A 7 0.42 -3.41 5.40
CA ILE A 7 -0.93 -3.65 5.90
C ILE A 7 -1.36 -5.03 5.43
N VAL A 8 -1.73 -5.88 6.38
CA VAL A 8 -2.11 -7.28 6.16
C VAL A 8 -3.47 -7.55 6.79
N GLY A 9 -4.27 -8.39 6.14
CA GLY A 9 -5.56 -8.82 6.66
C GLY A 9 -6.25 -9.81 5.72
N LYS A 10 -7.54 -10.06 5.97
CA LYS A 10 -8.36 -10.90 5.10
C LYS A 10 -8.95 -10.11 3.94
N GLY A 11 -9.07 -10.75 2.78
CA GLY A 11 -9.73 -10.20 1.60
C GLY A 11 -11.16 -9.77 1.89
N GLY A 12 -11.56 -8.61 1.37
CA GLY A 12 -12.86 -7.99 1.62
C GLY A 12 -12.92 -7.00 2.79
N GLN A 13 -11.82 -6.78 3.52
CA GLN A 13 -11.76 -5.82 4.64
C GLN A 13 -11.21 -4.43 4.25
N GLY A 14 -10.93 -4.19 2.96
CA GLY A 14 -10.40 -2.90 2.48
C GLY A 14 -8.88 -2.73 2.62
N ILE A 15 -8.12 -3.81 2.83
CA ILE A 15 -6.66 -3.77 2.98
C ILE A 15 -5.98 -3.08 1.78
N LEU A 16 -6.30 -3.51 0.56
CA LEU A 16 -5.72 -2.91 -0.65
C LEU A 16 -6.14 -1.45 -0.84
N LEU A 17 -7.38 -1.11 -0.45
CA LEU A 17 -7.90 0.25 -0.50
C LEU A 17 -7.12 1.17 0.46
N ALA A 18 -6.81 0.70 1.67
CA ALA A 18 -6.04 1.46 2.63
C ALA A 18 -4.64 1.81 2.08
N GLY A 19 -3.94 0.85 1.49
CA GLY A 19 -2.65 1.09 0.85
C GLY A 19 -2.75 2.08 -0.31
N HIS A 20 -3.77 1.94 -1.14
CA HIS A 20 -4.02 2.86 -2.25
C HIS A 20 -4.27 4.29 -1.78
N LEU A 21 -5.11 4.49 -0.76
CA LEU A 21 -5.41 5.82 -0.22
C LEU A 21 -4.19 6.50 0.39
N ILE A 22 -3.36 5.77 1.14
CA ILE A 22 -2.10 6.30 1.68
C ILE A 22 -1.18 6.74 0.54
N SER A 23 -1.05 5.89 -0.48
CA SER A 23 -0.16 6.16 -1.61
C SER A 23 -0.65 7.35 -2.44
N ASP A 24 -1.95 7.45 -2.70
CA ASP A 24 -2.57 8.58 -3.40
C ASP A 24 -2.40 9.89 -2.63
N ALA A 25 -2.59 9.85 -1.31
CA ALA A 25 -2.39 11.01 -0.44
C ALA A 25 -0.94 11.49 -0.46
N VAL A 26 0.04 10.59 -0.38
CA VAL A 26 1.47 10.92 -0.42
C VAL A 26 1.83 11.49 -1.79
N ALA A 27 1.43 10.83 -2.88
CA ALA A 27 1.74 11.24 -4.24
C ALA A 27 1.16 12.62 -4.61
N LYS A 28 -0.02 12.98 -4.10
CA LYS A 28 -0.71 14.23 -4.43
C LYS A 28 -0.40 15.40 -3.51
N ASN A 29 -0.10 15.14 -2.24
CA ASN A 29 -0.04 16.19 -1.22
C ASN A 29 1.37 16.40 -0.65
N THR A 30 2.38 15.67 -1.14
CA THR A 30 3.77 15.78 -0.67
C THR A 30 4.75 15.72 -1.83
N ASN A 31 6.01 16.11 -1.59
CA ASN A 31 7.10 15.95 -2.55
C ASN A 31 7.82 14.60 -2.43
N TYR A 32 7.19 13.61 -1.79
CA TYR A 32 7.79 12.29 -1.60
C TYR A 32 7.43 11.34 -2.74
N HIS A 33 8.36 10.45 -3.04
CA HIS A 33 8.14 9.32 -3.94
C HIS A 33 7.43 8.21 -3.17
N VAL A 34 6.47 7.55 -3.81
CA VAL A 34 5.73 6.45 -3.21
C VAL A 34 5.50 5.32 -4.20
N VAL A 35 5.71 4.08 -3.74
CA VAL A 35 5.40 2.86 -4.48
C VAL A 35 4.45 2.03 -3.64
N ASN A 36 3.39 1.54 -4.27
CA ASN A 36 2.45 0.61 -3.67
C ASN A 36 2.56 -0.75 -4.37
N MET A 37 2.78 -1.81 -3.59
CA MET A 37 2.70 -3.19 -4.05
C MET A 37 1.53 -3.88 -3.37
N VAL A 38 0.69 -4.56 -4.13
CA VAL A 38 -0.47 -5.30 -3.63
C VAL A 38 -0.28 -6.79 -3.85
N PHE A 39 -0.65 -7.58 -2.86
CA PHE A 39 -0.67 -9.03 -2.90
C PHE A 39 -2.05 -9.50 -2.45
N TYR A 40 -2.65 -10.39 -3.23
CA TYR A 40 -3.92 -10.99 -2.93
C TYR A 40 -3.91 -12.44 -3.41
N GLY A 41 -4.58 -13.32 -2.67
CA GLY A 41 -4.84 -14.68 -3.12
C GLY A 41 -5.76 -14.70 -4.35
N ALA A 42 -5.85 -15.86 -5.02
CA ALA A 42 -6.74 -16.04 -6.17
C ALA A 42 -8.23 -15.76 -5.86
N GLU A 43 -8.61 -15.84 -4.58
CA GLU A 43 -9.97 -15.56 -4.12
C GLU A 43 -10.16 -14.07 -3.79
N THR A 44 -11.29 -13.50 -4.23
CA THR A 44 -11.61 -12.09 -3.99
C THR A 44 -11.88 -11.76 -2.51
N ARG A 45 -12.23 -12.77 -1.69
CA ARG A 45 -12.55 -12.64 -0.25
C ARG A 45 -12.05 -13.84 0.53
N GLY A 46 -11.72 -13.64 1.80
CA GLY A 46 -11.41 -14.74 2.75
C GLY A 46 -9.95 -15.17 2.79
N THR A 47 -9.20 -15.03 1.69
CA THR A 47 -7.75 -15.28 1.66
C THR A 47 -6.94 -14.10 2.20
N GLU A 48 -5.66 -14.31 2.46
CA GLU A 48 -4.75 -13.23 2.84
C GLU A 48 -4.71 -12.14 1.77
N SER A 49 -4.70 -10.90 2.21
CA SER A 49 -4.50 -9.71 1.40
C SER A 49 -3.48 -8.81 2.10
N ARG A 50 -2.52 -8.32 1.32
CA ARG A 50 -1.42 -7.50 1.78
C ARG A 50 -1.23 -6.32 0.84
N THR A 51 -0.88 -5.17 1.39
CA THR A 51 -0.36 -4.05 0.63
C THR A 51 0.89 -3.51 1.32
N GLU A 52 1.88 -3.17 0.52
CA GLU A 52 3.14 -2.60 0.95
C GLU A 52 3.30 -1.23 0.33
N VAL A 53 3.52 -0.22 1.16
CA VAL A 53 3.72 1.16 0.75
C VAL A 53 5.13 1.57 1.13
N VAL A 54 5.95 1.87 0.13
CA VAL A 54 7.30 2.40 0.31
C VAL A 54 7.27 3.89 -0.01
N ILE A 55 7.66 4.73 0.94
CA ILE A 55 7.73 6.19 0.79
C ILE A 55 9.18 6.63 0.95
N ALA A 56 9.67 7.43 0.01
CA ALA A 56 11.04 7.92 0.01
C ALA A 56 11.10 9.43 -0.33
N ASP A 57 12.10 10.11 0.21
CA ASP A 57 12.42 11.51 -0.12
C ASP A 57 13.29 11.68 -1.37
N ASN A 58 13.89 10.58 -1.84
CA ASN A 58 14.59 10.49 -3.13
C ASN A 58 14.10 9.25 -3.88
N ALA A 59 14.28 9.24 -5.20
CA ALA A 59 13.90 8.11 -6.06
C ALA A 59 14.93 6.97 -6.08
N GLU A 60 16.12 7.19 -5.49
CA GLU A 60 17.21 6.22 -5.33
C GLU A 60 17.09 5.35 -4.07
#